data_AF-A0A920U8C4-F1
#
_entry.id   AF-A0A920U8C4-F1
#
_cell.length_a   1.000
_cell.length_b   1.000
_cell.length_c   1.000
_cell.angle_alpha   90.00
_cell.angle_beta   90.00
_cell.angle_gamma   90.00
#
_symmetry.space_group_name_H-M   'P 1'
#
loop_
_entity.id
_entity.type
_entity.pdbx_description
1 polymer ?
#
loop_
_entity_poly.entity_id
_entity_poly.type
_entity_poly.pdbx_seq_one_letter_code
_entity_poly.pdbx_strand_id
1 'polypeptide(L)'
;MTAVPPVVLQIVADVDGADVFIDRSYVGATPFESTTLGPGRYRVNVSAPGYESYEEDVEIGGERASIVVTFRQVSLDERVAVIHKHRFGDCVGELVASTSGLRYQTNDDDAFEVTLEGMEEFAVDYLEHNLRITVRDGRTYNFTDEQDNADALLVFHRTVEKRGAVLPRAIAGLAIRRLKLNKKYAERTVDEPGF
;
A
#
# COMPACT_ATOMS: atom_id res chain seq x y z
N MET A 1 15.50 50.23 -11.34
CA MET A 1 14.33 49.33 -11.30
C MET A 1 14.82 47.99 -11.83
N THR A 2 14.88 46.96 -11.00
CA THR A 2 15.25 45.61 -11.45
C THR A 2 14.01 44.97 -12.07
N ALA A 3 14.08 44.53 -13.33
CA ALA A 3 12.98 43.83 -13.98
C ALA A 3 12.81 42.45 -13.33
N VAL A 4 11.57 42.05 -13.04
CA VAL A 4 11.26 40.70 -12.57
C VAL A 4 11.51 39.73 -13.74
N PRO A 5 12.33 38.68 -13.57
CA PRO A 5 12.57 37.73 -14.65
C PRO A 5 11.27 37.02 -15.04
N PRO A 6 11.06 36.72 -16.33
CA PRO A 6 9.84 36.06 -16.80
C PRO A 6 9.73 34.64 -16.24
N VAL A 7 8.50 34.21 -15.96
CA VAL A 7 8.20 32.82 -15.59
C VAL A 7 8.41 31.93 -16.80
N VAL A 8 9.25 30.90 -16.63
CA VAL A 8 9.59 29.92 -17.67
C VAL A 8 8.81 28.63 -17.53
N LEU A 9 8.34 28.29 -16.32
CA LEU A 9 7.51 27.13 -16.04
C LEU A 9 6.44 27.50 -15.01
N GLN A 10 5.19 27.13 -15.29
CA GLN A 10 4.09 27.17 -14.35
C GLN A 10 3.49 25.78 -14.19
N ILE A 11 3.18 25.40 -12.95
CA ILE A 11 2.51 24.15 -12.62
C ILE A 11 1.33 24.49 -11.72
N VAL A 12 0.13 24.13 -12.15
CA VAL A 12 -1.11 24.25 -11.38
C VAL A 12 -1.77 22.89 -11.29
N ALA A 13 -2.55 22.66 -10.24
CA ALA A 13 -3.29 21.42 -10.04
C ALA A 13 -4.70 21.73 -9.56
N ASP A 14 -5.60 20.76 -9.72
CA ASP A 14 -6.93 20.75 -9.10
C ASP A 14 -6.90 20.52 -7.58
N VAL A 15 -5.76 20.04 -7.06
CA VAL A 15 -5.44 19.95 -5.63
C VAL A 15 -4.40 21.01 -5.27
N ASP A 16 -4.76 21.94 -4.38
CA ASP A 16 -3.84 22.96 -3.86
C ASP A 16 -2.79 22.33 -2.94
N GLY A 17 -1.56 22.89 -2.96
CA GLY A 17 -0.49 22.44 -2.08
C GLY A 17 0.09 21.07 -2.44
N ALA A 18 -0.13 20.57 -3.65
CA ALA A 18 0.49 19.33 -4.12
C ALA A 18 2.00 19.53 -4.28
N ASP A 19 2.80 18.59 -3.77
CA ASP A 19 4.25 18.66 -3.83
C ASP A 19 4.75 18.56 -5.28
N VAL A 20 5.70 19.42 -5.63
CA VAL A 20 6.30 19.51 -6.96
C VAL A 20 7.78 19.13 -6.88
N PHE A 21 8.17 18.21 -7.75
CA PHE A 21 9.54 17.77 -7.92
C PHE A 21 9.99 17.99 -9.36
N ILE A 22 11.23 18.44 -9.52
CA ILE A 22 11.91 18.57 -10.82
C ILE A 22 13.19 17.76 -10.75
N ASP A 23 13.37 16.81 -11.66
CA ASP A 23 14.48 15.86 -11.71
C ASP A 23 14.72 15.14 -10.36
N ARG A 24 13.61 14.83 -9.67
CA ARG A 24 13.55 14.20 -8.34
C ARG A 24 13.95 15.12 -7.18
N SER A 25 14.25 16.39 -7.41
CA SER A 25 14.45 17.38 -6.36
C SER A 25 13.13 18.07 -6.02
N TYR A 26 12.79 18.14 -4.74
CA TYR A 26 11.66 18.95 -4.28
C TYR A 26 11.93 20.43 -4.58
N VAL A 27 10.96 21.12 -5.17
CA VAL A 27 11.08 22.55 -5.54
C VAL A 27 10.00 23.44 -4.92
N GLY A 28 8.90 22.86 -4.42
CA GLY A 28 7.81 23.59 -3.80
C GLY A 28 6.49 22.85 -3.92
N ALA A 29 5.38 23.58 -3.83
CA ALA A 29 4.03 23.04 -3.94
C ALA A 29 3.18 23.83 -4.94
N THR A 30 2.10 23.24 -5.46
CA THR A 30 1.17 23.91 -6.38
C THR A 30 0.36 25.00 -5.67
N PRO A 31 0.04 26.12 -6.36
CA PRO A 31 0.58 26.52 -7.66
C PRO A 31 2.08 26.88 -7.57
N PHE A 32 2.86 26.39 -8.52
CA PHE A 32 4.32 26.60 -8.57
C PHE A 32 4.71 27.36 -9.83
N GLU A 33 5.60 28.34 -9.69
CA GLU A 33 6.20 29.07 -10.82
C GLU A 33 7.72 29.11 -10.68
N SER A 34 8.43 28.89 -11.79
CA SER A 34 9.88 29.03 -11.86
C SER A 34 10.29 30.10 -12.86
N THR A 35 11.27 30.91 -12.47
CA THR A 35 11.92 31.95 -13.30
C THR A 35 13.40 31.65 -13.55
N THR A 36 13.93 30.54 -13.00
CA THR A 36 15.38 30.27 -12.93
C THR A 36 15.81 29.03 -13.71
N LEU A 37 14.88 28.22 -14.24
CA LEU A 37 15.23 27.06 -15.04
C LEU A 37 15.83 27.50 -16.38
N GLY A 38 17.02 26.99 -16.68
CA GLY A 38 17.65 27.19 -17.97
C GLY A 38 17.01 26.31 -19.05
N PRO A 39 17.29 26.56 -20.34
CA PRO A 39 16.85 25.69 -21.41
C PRO A 39 17.31 24.25 -21.21
N GLY A 40 16.42 23.28 -21.43
CA GLY A 40 16.68 21.87 -21.22
C GLY A 40 15.40 21.06 -21.03
N ARG A 41 15.55 19.73 -20.97
CA ARG A 41 14.47 18.80 -20.65
C ARG A 41 14.51 18.44 -19.17
N TYR A 42 13.36 18.50 -18.52
CA TYR A 42 13.21 18.24 -17.09
C TYR A 42 12.11 17.22 -16.85
N ARG A 43 12.30 16.32 -15.87
CA ARG A 43 11.24 15.43 -15.38
C ARG A 43 10.48 16.12 -14.26
N VAL A 44 9.20 16.42 -14.49
CA VAL A 44 8.30 16.94 -13.47
C VAL A 44 7.55 15.78 -12.84
N ASN A 45 7.50 15.74 -11.51
CA ASN A 45 6.60 14.88 -10.75
C ASN A 45 5.77 15.77 -9.81
N VAL A 46 4.46 15.58 -9.80
CA VAL A 46 3.55 16.29 -8.89
C VAL A 46 2.76 15.25 -8.10
N SER A 47 2.78 15.36 -6.78
CA SER A 47 2.17 14.38 -5.89
C SER A 47 1.29 15.03 -4.84
N ALA A 48 0.12 14.45 -4.60
CA ALA A 48 -0.77 14.83 -3.51
C ALA A 48 -1.19 13.57 -2.72
N PRO A 49 -1.31 13.64 -1.38
CA PRO A 49 -1.76 12.50 -0.58
C PRO A 49 -3.13 11.97 -1.02
N GLY A 50 -3.23 10.66 -1.23
CA GLY A 50 -4.48 10.00 -1.66
C GLY A 50 -4.78 10.07 -3.17
N TYR A 51 -3.85 10.62 -3.96
CA TYR A 51 -3.97 10.72 -5.41
C TYR A 51 -2.83 9.99 -6.12
N GLU A 52 -3.07 9.56 -7.36
CA GLU A 52 -2.04 9.01 -8.24
C GLU A 52 -1.06 10.12 -8.61
N SER A 53 0.25 9.89 -8.45
CA SER A 53 1.27 10.89 -8.81
C SER A 53 1.28 11.18 -10.30
N TYR A 54 1.36 12.45 -10.67
CA TYR A 54 1.50 12.88 -12.04
C TYR A 54 2.98 12.98 -12.43
N GLU A 55 3.34 12.49 -13.62
CA GLU A 55 4.70 12.63 -14.15
C GLU A 55 4.70 13.01 -15.63
N GLU A 56 5.52 14.00 -15.98
CA GLU A 56 5.68 14.48 -17.36
C GLU A 56 7.12 14.93 -17.62
N ASP A 57 7.62 14.71 -18.83
CA ASP A 57 8.86 15.35 -19.29
C ASP A 57 8.51 16.67 -19.98
N VAL A 58 9.07 17.77 -19.50
CA VAL A 58 8.86 19.11 -20.09
C VAL A 58 10.15 19.62 -20.70
N GLU A 59 10.04 20.28 -21.85
CA GLU A 59 11.16 20.98 -22.49
C GLU A 59 11.02 22.49 -22.26
N ILE A 60 12.05 23.10 -21.68
CA ILE A 60 12.19 24.53 -21.48
C ILE A 60 13.14 25.05 -22.55
N GLY A 61 12.75 26.04 -23.36
CA GLY A 61 13.59 26.43 -24.49
C GLY A 61 13.27 27.72 -25.22
N GLY A 62 12.19 28.44 -24.87
CA GLY A 62 11.90 29.72 -25.53
C GLY A 62 10.57 30.36 -25.14
N GLU A 63 9.55 29.56 -24.88
CA GLU A 63 8.24 30.01 -24.40
C GLU A 63 7.97 29.50 -22.97
N ARG A 64 7.02 30.14 -22.28
CA ARG A 64 6.57 29.72 -20.96
C ARG A 64 5.88 28.35 -21.09
N ALA A 65 6.42 27.34 -20.41
CA ALA A 65 5.76 26.05 -20.26
C ALA A 65 4.68 26.15 -19.17
N SER A 66 3.53 25.49 -19.39
CA SER A 66 2.44 25.44 -18.43
C SER A 66 1.92 24.01 -18.32
N ILE A 67 1.97 23.45 -17.12
CA ILE A 67 1.44 22.12 -16.79
C ILE A 67 0.19 22.33 -15.95
N VAL A 68 -0.91 21.71 -16.37
CA VAL A 68 -2.16 21.67 -15.62
C VAL A 68 -2.39 20.22 -15.22
N VAL A 69 -2.28 19.94 -13.93
CA VAL A 69 -2.49 18.60 -13.37
C VAL A 69 -3.95 18.46 -12.96
N THR A 70 -4.56 17.35 -13.34
CA THR A 70 -5.84 16.89 -12.78
C THR A 70 -5.60 15.55 -12.14
N PHE A 71 -5.69 15.51 -10.82
CA PHE A 71 -5.36 14.31 -10.07
C PHE A 71 -6.47 13.27 -10.16
N ARG A 72 -6.07 12.01 -10.32
CA ARG A 72 -6.97 10.88 -10.14
C ARG A 72 -6.91 10.44 -8.69
N GLN A 73 -8.04 10.54 -7.98
CA GLN A 73 -8.12 10.04 -6.62
C GLN A 73 -7.97 8.52 -6.62
N VAL A 74 -7.10 8.02 -5.75
CA VAL A 74 -7.03 6.59 -5.47
C VAL A 74 -8.22 6.27 -4.57
N SER A 75 -9.23 5.59 -5.11
CA SER A 75 -10.30 5.03 -4.29
C SER A 75 -9.99 3.56 -4.01
N LEU A 76 -9.86 3.21 -2.74
CA LEU A 76 -9.79 1.83 -2.28
C LEU A 76 -11.05 1.57 -1.46
N ASP A 77 -11.86 0.59 -1.90
CA ASP A 77 -12.96 -0.02 -1.16
C ASP A 77 -12.96 -1.50 -1.53
N GLU A 78 -11.86 -2.16 -1.19
CA GLU A 78 -11.71 -3.59 -1.43
C GLU A 78 -12.29 -4.33 -0.23
N ARG A 79 -13.03 -5.40 -0.47
CA ARG A 79 -13.78 -6.10 0.57
C ARG A 79 -13.60 -7.61 0.44
N VAL A 80 -13.50 -8.31 1.56
CA VAL A 80 -13.43 -9.77 1.59
C VAL A 80 -14.15 -10.30 2.82
N ALA A 81 -15.02 -11.29 2.62
CA ALA A 81 -15.64 -12.02 3.72
C ALA A 81 -14.57 -12.85 4.44
N VAL A 82 -14.56 -12.79 5.77
CA VAL A 82 -13.58 -13.51 6.58
C VAL A 82 -14.19 -14.04 7.86
N ILE A 83 -13.52 -15.04 8.41
CA ILE A 83 -13.79 -15.59 9.72
C ILE A 83 -12.65 -15.20 10.67
N HIS A 84 -12.99 -14.59 11.79
CA HIS A 84 -12.08 -14.29 12.88
C HIS A 84 -12.31 -15.29 14.03
N LYS A 85 -11.27 -16.04 14.41
CA LYS A 85 -11.37 -17.01 15.51
C LYS A 85 -10.98 -16.36 16.83
N HIS A 86 -11.85 -16.47 17.83
CA HIS A 86 -11.57 -16.06 19.20
C HIS A 86 -11.90 -17.21 20.18
N ARG A 87 -11.63 -16.99 21.49
CA ARG A 87 -11.67 -18.06 22.51
C ARG A 87 -13.00 -18.81 22.61
N PHE A 88 -14.11 -18.19 22.19
CA PHE A 88 -15.47 -18.69 22.42
C PHE A 88 -16.26 -18.95 21.14
N GLY A 89 -15.64 -18.87 19.97
CA GLY A 89 -16.31 -19.10 18.70
C GLY A 89 -15.59 -18.47 17.51
N ASP A 90 -16.33 -18.42 16.42
CA ASP A 90 -15.92 -17.87 15.14
C ASP A 90 -16.83 -16.68 14.83
N CYS A 91 -16.24 -15.49 14.71
CA CYS A 91 -16.94 -14.29 14.24
C CYS A 91 -16.84 -14.25 12.71
N VAL A 92 -17.99 -14.17 12.04
CA VAL A 92 -18.04 -13.94 10.59
C VAL A 92 -18.18 -12.44 10.36
N GLY A 93 -17.44 -11.92 9.39
CA GLY A 93 -17.52 -10.51 9.03
C GLY A 93 -16.86 -10.22 7.70
N GLU A 94 -16.61 -8.94 7.47
CA GLU A 94 -16.01 -8.44 6.25
C GLU A 94 -14.80 -7.57 6.59
N LEU A 95 -13.64 -7.90 5.99
CA LEU A 95 -12.50 -6.99 5.97
C LEU A 95 -12.69 -5.99 4.84
N VAL A 96 -12.61 -4.71 5.19
CA VAL A 96 -12.78 -3.58 4.29
C VAL A 96 -11.48 -2.79 4.29
N ALA A 97 -10.87 -2.69 3.11
CA ALA A 97 -9.70 -1.86 2.90
C ALA A 97 -10.09 -0.53 2.27
N SER A 98 -9.52 0.54 2.82
CA SER A 98 -9.65 1.90 2.33
C SER A 98 -8.30 2.60 2.26
N THR A 99 -8.26 3.79 1.66
CA THR A 99 -7.06 4.63 1.69
C THR A 99 -6.69 5.11 3.09
N SER A 100 -7.60 5.00 4.07
CA SER A 100 -7.32 5.35 5.47
C SER A 100 -6.75 4.17 6.27
N GLY A 101 -7.01 2.93 5.85
CA GLY A 101 -6.64 1.74 6.59
C GLY A 101 -7.55 0.54 6.36
N LEU A 102 -7.48 -0.43 7.27
CA LEU A 102 -8.31 -1.63 7.27
C LEU A 102 -9.34 -1.58 8.41
N ARG A 103 -10.54 -2.07 8.13
CA ARG A 103 -11.60 -2.27 9.12
C ARG A 103 -12.14 -3.69 9.01
N TYR A 104 -12.29 -4.37 10.13
CA TYR A 104 -13.12 -5.57 10.22
C TYR A 104 -14.52 -5.19 10.69
N GLN A 105 -15.50 -5.43 9.83
CA GLN A 105 -16.92 -5.20 10.10
C GLN A 105 -17.57 -6.52 10.48
N THR A 106 -18.12 -6.61 11.69
CA THR A 106 -18.87 -7.76 12.18
C THR A 106 -20.04 -7.28 13.04
N ASN A 107 -21.03 -8.15 13.23
CA ASN A 107 -22.13 -7.93 14.17
C ASN A 107 -21.75 -8.28 15.62
N ASP A 108 -20.56 -8.86 15.81
CA ASP A 108 -19.99 -9.19 17.12
C ASP A 108 -19.15 -8.02 17.68
N ASP A 109 -18.78 -8.09 18.96
CA ASP A 109 -18.02 -7.04 19.66
C ASP A 109 -16.51 -7.01 19.27
N ASP A 110 -16.10 -7.83 18.29
CA ASP A 110 -14.70 -7.99 17.83
C ASP A 110 -14.36 -7.11 16.61
N ALA A 111 -15.21 -6.12 16.29
CA ALA A 111 -14.90 -5.14 15.26
C ALA A 111 -13.60 -4.39 15.60
N PHE A 112 -12.73 -4.21 14.59
CA PHE A 112 -11.51 -3.43 14.76
C PHE A 112 -11.23 -2.56 13.54
N GLU A 113 -10.43 -1.52 13.75
CA GLU A 113 -9.95 -0.62 12.71
C GLU A 113 -8.49 -0.31 12.96
N VAL A 114 -7.70 -0.23 11.89
CA VAL A 114 -6.29 0.17 11.93
C VAL A 114 -5.98 1.08 10.76
N THR A 115 -5.28 2.18 11.02
CA THR A 115 -4.79 3.07 9.96
C THR A 115 -3.62 2.44 9.21
N LEU A 116 -3.33 2.89 8.00
CA LEU A 116 -2.15 2.42 7.25
C LEU A 116 -0.84 2.63 8.04
N GLU A 117 -0.74 3.73 8.79
CA GLU A 117 0.42 4.01 9.64
C GLU A 117 0.48 3.13 10.89
N GLY A 118 -0.67 2.78 11.47
CA GLY A 118 -0.76 1.96 12.68
C GLY A 118 -0.47 0.48 12.43
N MET A 119 -0.34 0.08 11.18
CA MET A 119 -0.11 -1.30 10.75
C MET A 119 1.39 -1.62 10.68
N GLU A 120 1.79 -2.74 11.27
CA GLU A 120 3.16 -3.28 11.22
C GLU A 120 3.29 -4.49 10.29
N GLU A 121 2.22 -5.28 10.16
CA GLU A 121 2.21 -6.46 9.29
C GLU A 121 0.85 -6.61 8.61
N PHE A 122 0.88 -6.99 7.34
CA PHE A 122 -0.28 -7.38 6.52
C PHE A 122 0.18 -8.46 5.56
N ALA A 123 0.01 -9.72 5.96
CA ALA A 123 0.62 -10.85 5.29
C ALA A 123 -0.37 -12.01 5.16
N VAL A 124 -0.32 -12.70 4.02
CA VAL A 124 -1.06 -13.95 3.80
C VAL A 124 -0.09 -15.12 3.92
N ASP A 125 -0.36 -16.03 4.85
CA ASP A 125 0.20 -17.39 4.83
C ASP A 125 -0.77 -18.30 4.07
N TYR A 126 -0.43 -18.57 2.82
CA TYR A 126 -1.27 -19.38 1.93
C TYR A 126 -1.36 -20.85 2.38
N LEU A 127 -0.33 -21.37 3.07
CA LEU A 127 -0.32 -22.78 3.50
C LEU A 127 -1.09 -22.96 4.81
N GLU A 128 -1.11 -21.93 5.67
CA GLU A 128 -1.89 -21.92 6.91
C GLU A 128 -3.32 -21.38 6.73
N HIS A 129 -3.73 -21.09 5.49
CA HIS A 129 -5.03 -20.51 5.15
C HIS A 129 -5.36 -19.23 5.94
N ASN A 130 -4.33 -18.39 6.17
CA ASN A 130 -4.42 -17.31 7.13
C ASN A 130 -3.96 -15.96 6.57
N LEU A 131 -4.75 -14.92 6.83
CA LEU A 131 -4.35 -13.52 6.70
C LEU A 131 -4.06 -12.96 8.09
N ARG A 132 -2.86 -12.40 8.28
CA ARG A 132 -2.36 -11.83 9.53
C ARG A 132 -2.23 -10.32 9.41
N ILE A 133 -2.78 -9.61 10.39
CA ILE A 133 -2.61 -8.17 10.58
C ILE A 133 -1.98 -7.93 11.94
N THR A 134 -0.78 -7.36 11.98
CA THR A 134 -0.14 -6.91 13.23
C THR A 134 -0.14 -5.39 13.26
N VAL A 135 -0.49 -4.80 14.39
CA VAL A 135 -0.57 -3.35 14.57
C VAL A 135 0.49 -2.89 15.58
N ARG A 136 0.83 -1.60 15.59
CA ARG A 136 1.97 -1.02 16.35
C ARG A 136 2.00 -1.26 17.86
N ASP A 137 0.87 -1.63 18.44
CA ASP A 137 0.81 -1.99 19.86
C ASP A 137 1.11 -3.48 20.12
N GLY A 138 1.48 -4.24 19.08
CA GLY A 138 1.80 -5.66 19.13
C GLY A 138 0.59 -6.59 19.05
N ARG A 139 -0.65 -6.07 18.94
CA ARG A 139 -1.83 -6.91 18.71
C ARG A 139 -1.79 -7.51 17.31
N THR A 140 -2.14 -8.79 17.24
CA THR A 140 -2.21 -9.54 15.97
C THR A 140 -3.62 -10.09 15.78
N TYR A 141 -4.19 -9.82 14.61
CA TYR A 141 -5.48 -10.32 14.17
C TYR A 141 -5.26 -11.35 13.07
N ASN A 142 -5.99 -12.47 13.16
CA ASN A 142 -5.88 -13.59 12.24
C ASN A 142 -7.24 -13.83 11.61
N PHE A 143 -7.26 -13.97 10.29
CA PHE A 143 -8.46 -14.17 9.50
C PHE A 143 -8.29 -15.40 8.63
N THR A 144 -9.36 -16.17 8.49
CA THR A 144 -9.45 -17.31 7.58
C THR A 144 -10.61 -17.10 6.60
N ASP A 145 -10.60 -17.84 5.50
CA ASP A 145 -11.74 -17.91 4.58
C ASP A 145 -12.75 -18.96 5.05
N GLU A 146 -13.98 -18.90 4.53
CA GLU A 146 -14.98 -19.97 4.72
C GLU A 146 -14.58 -21.23 3.97
N GLN A 147 -13.92 -21.07 2.81
CA GLN A 147 -13.28 -22.15 2.10
C GLN A 147 -12.02 -22.58 2.86
N ASP A 148 -11.70 -23.86 2.82
CA ASP A 148 -10.43 -24.39 3.33
C ASP A 148 -9.28 -24.09 2.34
N ASN A 149 -9.11 -22.81 1.99
CA ASN A 149 -8.02 -22.25 1.19
C ASN A 149 -7.82 -20.75 1.50
N ALA A 150 -6.80 -20.11 0.90
CA ALA A 150 -6.53 -18.68 1.06
C ALA A 150 -6.63 -17.89 -0.25
N ASP A 151 -7.41 -18.36 -1.23
CA ASP A 151 -7.45 -17.72 -2.55
C ASP A 151 -8.03 -16.30 -2.47
N ALA A 152 -9.19 -16.14 -1.82
CA ALA A 152 -9.82 -14.83 -1.66
C ALA A 152 -8.97 -13.88 -0.80
N LEU A 153 -8.36 -14.40 0.27
CA LEU A 153 -7.44 -13.65 1.13
C LEU A 153 -6.22 -13.15 0.35
N LEU A 154 -5.65 -13.99 -0.53
CA LEU A 154 -4.52 -13.62 -1.37
C LEU A 154 -4.90 -12.58 -2.43
N VAL A 155 -6.06 -12.73 -3.07
CA VAL A 155 -6.55 -11.77 -4.07
C VAL A 155 -6.81 -10.41 -3.41
N PHE A 156 -7.47 -10.42 -2.25
CA PHE A 156 -7.71 -9.22 -1.45
C PHE A 156 -6.39 -8.53 -1.10
N HIS A 157 -5.45 -9.27 -0.49
CA HIS A 157 -4.13 -8.76 -0.09
C HIS A 157 -3.39 -8.10 -1.26
N ARG A 158 -3.25 -8.80 -2.40
CA ARG A 158 -2.57 -8.25 -3.59
C ARG A 158 -3.27 -7.03 -4.16
N THR A 159 -4.60 -7.01 -4.12
CA THR A 159 -5.37 -5.87 -4.64
C THR A 159 -5.19 -4.65 -3.75
N VAL A 160 -5.21 -4.84 -2.43
CA VAL A 160 -4.91 -3.80 -1.44
C VAL A 160 -3.47 -3.30 -1.57
N GLU A 161 -2.47 -4.17 -1.75
CA GLU A 161 -1.09 -3.74 -1.96
C GLU A 161 -0.94 -2.93 -3.27
N LYS A 162 -1.55 -3.41 -4.36
CA LYS A 162 -1.45 -2.77 -5.67
C LYS A 162 -2.15 -1.42 -5.72
N ARG A 163 -3.35 -1.32 -5.15
CA ARG A 163 -4.17 -0.09 -5.18
C ARG A 163 -3.86 0.85 -4.02
N GLY A 164 -3.39 0.30 -2.91
CA GLY A 164 -3.10 1.05 -1.69
C GLY A 164 -1.82 1.86 -1.77
N ALA A 165 -0.80 1.44 -2.54
CA ALA A 165 0.47 2.12 -2.85
C ALA A 165 1.23 2.88 -1.70
N VAL A 166 0.74 2.79 -0.46
CA VAL A 166 1.21 3.41 0.78
C VAL A 166 0.87 2.49 1.96
N LEU A 167 0.97 1.17 1.79
CA LEU A 167 1.40 0.37 2.93
C LEU A 167 2.91 0.59 3.04
N PRO A 168 3.44 1.04 4.19
CA PRO A 168 4.86 1.28 4.34
C PRO A 168 5.64 0.06 3.86
N ARG A 169 6.65 0.25 2.99
CA ARG A 169 7.44 -0.83 2.35
C ARG A 169 8.06 -1.82 3.34
N ALA A 170 8.05 -1.51 4.64
CA ALA A 170 8.41 -2.41 5.72
C ALA A 170 7.52 -3.66 5.84
N ILE A 171 6.33 -3.68 5.21
CA ILE A 171 5.34 -4.75 5.32
C ILE A 171 5.45 -5.80 4.19
N ALA A 172 6.25 -5.55 3.15
CA ALA A 172 6.50 -6.48 2.05
C ALA A 172 7.44 -7.64 2.47
N GLY A 173 7.15 -8.30 3.58
CA GLY A 173 7.65 -9.63 3.88
C GLY A 173 6.86 -10.63 3.06
N LEU A 174 7.25 -10.84 1.80
CA LEU A 174 6.84 -12.02 1.04
C LEU A 174 7.45 -13.26 1.72
N ALA A 175 6.88 -13.67 2.85
CA ALA A 175 7.24 -14.91 3.52
C ALA A 175 6.55 -16.06 2.78
N ILE A 176 7.02 -16.37 1.58
CA ILE A 176 6.91 -17.75 1.10
C ILE A 176 7.82 -18.55 2.03
N ARG A 177 7.30 -18.95 3.20
CA ARG A 177 8.00 -19.84 4.13
C ARG A 177 8.19 -21.17 3.43
N ARG A 178 9.37 -21.31 2.81
CA ARG A 178 9.91 -22.58 2.32
C ARG A 178 10.05 -23.52 3.51
N LEU A 179 9.14 -24.49 3.61
CA LEU A 179 9.30 -25.83 4.18
C LEU A 179 10.25 -25.93 5.40
N LYS A 180 9.70 -25.96 6.61
CA LYS A 180 10.27 -26.82 7.68
C LYS A 180 9.65 -28.20 7.58
N LEU A 181 9.91 -28.89 6.47
CA LEU A 181 9.75 -30.33 6.36
C LEU A 181 11.04 -30.94 6.90
N ASN A 182 11.20 -31.00 8.23
CA ASN A 182 12.12 -31.97 8.83
C ASN A 182 11.92 -32.20 10.34
N LYS A 183 12.00 -33.48 10.71
CA LYS A 183 11.98 -34.08 12.07
C LYS A 183 10.66 -34.56 12.69
N LYS A 184 9.74 -35.17 11.91
CA LYS A 184 8.82 -36.16 12.50
C LYS A 184 8.57 -37.45 11.68
N TYR A 185 9.26 -37.63 10.56
CA TYR A 185 9.15 -38.83 9.71
C TYR A 185 10.51 -39.39 9.25
N ALA A 186 11.56 -39.25 10.07
CA ALA A 186 12.89 -39.84 9.80
C ALA A 186 13.36 -40.83 10.88
N GLU A 187 12.50 -41.22 11.83
CA GLU A 187 12.79 -42.27 12.81
C GLU A 187 11.63 -43.25 12.86
N ARG A 188 11.39 -43.96 11.74
CA ARG A 188 10.60 -45.19 11.79
C ARG A 188 10.92 -46.14 10.63
N THR A 189 12.15 -46.64 10.60
CA THR A 189 12.49 -47.96 10.04
C THR A 189 13.93 -48.29 10.44
N VAL A 190 14.13 -49.05 11.51
CA VAL A 190 14.65 -50.44 11.48
C VAL A 190 14.81 -50.92 12.94
N ASP A 191 13.92 -51.80 13.37
CA ASP A 191 14.22 -52.75 14.45
C ASP A 191 13.78 -54.12 13.92
N GLU A 192 14.71 -54.82 13.29
CA GLU A 192 14.63 -56.27 13.13
C GLU A 192 15.07 -56.91 14.45
N PRO A 193 14.28 -57.78 15.08
CA PRO A 193 14.83 -58.75 15.99
C PRO A 193 15.28 -59.96 15.17
N GLY A 194 16.58 -60.19 15.12
CA GLY A 194 17.12 -61.50 14.77
C GLY A 194 16.80 -62.50 15.88
N PHE A 195 16.16 -63.61 15.52
CA PHE A 195 16.44 -64.98 15.97
C PHE A 195 15.66 -65.98 15.11
#